data_AF-A0A932PH40-F1
#
_entry.id   AF-A0A932PH40-F1
#
_cell.length_a   1.000
_cell.length_b   1.000
_cell.length_c   1.000
_cell.angle_alpha   90.00
_cell.angle_beta   90.00
_cell.angle_gamma   90.00
#
_symmetry.space_group_name_H-M   'P 1'
#
loop_
_entity.id
_entity.type
_entity.pdbx_description
1 polymer ?
#
loop_
_entity_poly.entity_id
_entity_poly.type
_entity_poly.pdbx_seq_one_letter_code
_entity_poly.pdbx_strand_id
1 'polypeptide(L)'
;MSQTAEQDQTIDYEHFIDYQLALAQGRIKTVDVGSAILHVLTGAIVYLLAVIALDHALVLSSSVRLWLLWLALAAGAGYMLVAVVLPSVRRINGFYAARTIEQRSPQFKNSLINFLDLRRRPDEVPPGVLAALENRAVTDLSRVRVEEQINQDRLMQSGYGLAAAVVATCLAVLVNALFMHRSLVDSLGRVLLPTAGIAPPTKTQISEVVAWHQVGDQWRQVKSDDDADKGRVVASETVKISAVVEGLVPDRVTLHWSDDGGSFWREKDLTTPERQFDPWQVELPLVEKTFDYYLVGGDCRTQTHRIEVTVPPMVTALELVYKYPDYTHLADYTSQ
;
A
#
# COMPACT_ATOMS: atom_id res chain seq x y z
N MET A 1 -50.49 -23.06 -46.58
CA MET A 1 -50.51 -23.02 -45.10
C MET A 1 -49.41 -23.88 -44.48
N SER A 2 -48.94 -24.96 -45.14
CA SER A 2 -47.84 -25.79 -44.63
C SER A 2 -46.46 -25.12 -44.63
N GLN A 3 -46.13 -24.33 -45.66
CA GLN A 3 -44.82 -23.65 -45.76
C GLN A 3 -44.59 -22.61 -44.65
N THR A 4 -45.62 -21.89 -44.22
CA THR A 4 -45.54 -20.93 -43.11
C THR A 4 -45.24 -21.58 -41.76
N ALA A 5 -45.66 -22.84 -41.54
CA ALA A 5 -45.43 -23.54 -40.28
C ALA A 5 -44.02 -24.15 -40.20
N GLU A 6 -43.48 -24.67 -41.31
CA GLU A 6 -42.08 -25.12 -41.39
C GLU A 6 -41.10 -23.94 -41.28
N GLN A 7 -41.48 -22.80 -41.82
CA GLN A 7 -40.66 -21.58 -41.77
C GLN A 7 -40.64 -20.95 -40.36
N ASP A 8 -41.71 -21.10 -39.58
CA ASP A 8 -41.77 -20.63 -38.18
C ASP A 8 -40.93 -21.53 -37.25
N GLN A 9 -40.95 -22.86 -37.46
CA GLN A 9 -40.14 -23.81 -36.69
C GLN A 9 -38.63 -23.65 -36.94
N THR A 10 -38.22 -23.38 -38.17
CA THR A 10 -36.80 -23.14 -38.52
C THR A 10 -36.26 -21.85 -37.89
N ILE A 11 -37.07 -20.78 -37.85
CA ILE A 11 -36.69 -19.54 -37.17
C ILE A 11 -36.49 -19.76 -35.64
N ASP A 12 -37.30 -20.62 -35.02
CA ASP A 12 -37.20 -20.95 -33.59
C ASP A 12 -35.92 -21.78 -33.28
N TYR A 13 -35.55 -22.70 -34.17
CA TYR A 13 -34.31 -23.48 -34.06
C TYR A 13 -33.05 -22.62 -34.21
N GLU A 14 -33.03 -21.68 -35.17
CA GLU A 14 -31.90 -20.74 -35.30
C GLU A 14 -31.73 -19.87 -34.05
N HIS A 15 -32.82 -19.34 -33.48
CA HIS A 15 -32.78 -18.57 -32.23
C HIS A 15 -32.28 -19.39 -31.05
N PHE A 16 -32.66 -20.67 -30.97
CA PHE A 16 -32.18 -21.57 -29.91
C PHE A 16 -30.67 -21.84 -30.03
N ILE A 17 -30.15 -22.08 -31.24
CA ILE A 17 -28.72 -22.30 -31.48
C ILE A 17 -27.90 -21.05 -31.14
N ASP A 18 -28.35 -19.87 -31.60
CA ASP A 18 -27.68 -18.60 -31.34
C ASP A 18 -27.69 -18.26 -29.84
N TYR A 19 -28.78 -18.56 -29.13
CA TYR A 19 -28.88 -18.39 -27.68
C TYR A 19 -27.92 -19.31 -26.92
N GLN A 20 -27.83 -20.59 -27.28
CA GLN A 20 -26.90 -21.53 -26.64
C GLN A 20 -25.43 -21.17 -26.91
N LEU A 21 -25.12 -20.69 -28.12
CA LEU A 21 -23.79 -20.16 -28.45
C LEU A 21 -23.46 -18.91 -27.63
N ALA A 22 -24.40 -17.99 -27.46
CA ALA A 22 -24.20 -16.78 -26.66
C ALA A 22 -23.98 -17.10 -25.18
N LEU A 23 -24.73 -18.05 -24.62
CA LEU A 23 -24.54 -18.53 -23.25
C LEU A 23 -23.16 -19.19 -23.05
N ALA A 24 -22.74 -20.05 -23.98
CA ALA A 24 -21.43 -20.69 -23.93
C ALA A 24 -20.28 -19.66 -24.02
N GLN A 25 -20.40 -18.68 -24.93
CA GLN A 25 -19.42 -17.59 -25.08
C GLN A 25 -19.34 -16.72 -23.82
N GLY A 26 -20.48 -16.38 -23.21
CA GLY A 26 -20.54 -15.61 -21.96
C GLY A 26 -19.84 -16.32 -20.81
N ARG A 27 -20.07 -17.64 -20.66
CA ARG A 27 -19.41 -18.45 -19.62
C ARG A 27 -17.90 -18.56 -19.82
N ILE A 28 -17.43 -18.81 -21.04
CA ILE A 28 -15.99 -18.84 -21.35
C ILE A 28 -15.33 -17.50 -20.95
N LYS A 29 -15.98 -16.39 -21.30
CA LYS A 29 -15.50 -15.04 -20.94
C LYS A 29 -15.44 -14.83 -19.43
N THR A 30 -16.44 -15.28 -18.65
CA THR A 30 -16.40 -15.15 -17.19
C THR A 30 -15.27 -15.96 -16.54
N VAL A 31 -14.94 -17.13 -17.08
CA VAL A 31 -13.88 -17.99 -16.56
C VAL A 31 -12.50 -17.42 -16.90
N ASP A 32 -12.32 -16.93 -18.12
CA ASP A 32 -11.07 -16.26 -18.53
C ASP A 32 -10.83 -14.97 -17.71
N VAL A 33 -11.89 -14.18 -17.47
CA VAL A 33 -11.82 -13.00 -16.59
C VAL A 33 -11.45 -13.39 -15.17
N GLY A 34 -12.10 -14.43 -14.62
CA GLY A 34 -11.81 -14.93 -13.27
C GLY A 34 -10.35 -15.39 -13.13
N SER A 35 -9.83 -16.12 -14.11
CA SER A 35 -8.43 -16.55 -14.11
C SER A 35 -7.45 -15.39 -14.25
N ALA A 36 -7.76 -14.39 -15.09
CA ALA A 36 -6.92 -13.20 -15.25
C ALA A 36 -6.85 -12.38 -13.94
N ILE A 37 -7.98 -12.19 -13.26
CA ILE A 37 -8.03 -11.52 -11.95
C ILE A 37 -7.16 -12.29 -10.93
N LEU A 38 -7.26 -13.62 -10.91
CA LEU A 38 -6.47 -14.43 -10.00
C LEU A 38 -4.97 -14.26 -10.24
N HIS A 39 -4.52 -14.25 -11.50
CA HIS A 39 -3.11 -14.01 -11.85
C HIS A 39 -2.63 -12.62 -11.43
N VAL A 40 -3.46 -11.58 -11.57
CA VAL A 40 -3.13 -10.22 -11.12
C VAL A 40 -2.98 -10.18 -9.61
N LEU A 41 -3.88 -10.84 -8.87
CA LEU A 41 -3.79 -10.94 -7.41
C LEU A 41 -2.51 -11.68 -6.97
N THR A 42 -2.19 -12.81 -7.60
CA THR A 42 -0.95 -13.54 -7.33
C THR A 42 0.28 -12.67 -7.62
N GLY A 43 0.30 -11.98 -8.77
CA GLY A 43 1.38 -11.07 -9.14
C GLY A 43 1.53 -9.91 -8.16
N ALA A 44 0.43 -9.34 -7.67
CA ALA A 44 0.44 -8.28 -6.67
C ALA A 44 1.05 -8.75 -5.34
N ILE A 45 0.71 -9.95 -4.87
CA ILE A 45 1.30 -10.53 -3.65
C ILE A 45 2.79 -10.77 -3.84
N VAL A 46 3.22 -11.37 -4.95
CA VAL A 46 4.64 -11.59 -5.26
C VAL A 46 5.41 -10.28 -5.34
N TYR A 47 4.82 -9.25 -5.96
CA TYR A 47 5.39 -7.91 -6.00
C TYR A 47 5.56 -7.32 -4.59
N LEU A 48 4.54 -7.39 -3.74
CA LEU A 48 4.62 -6.91 -2.35
C LEU A 48 5.76 -7.60 -1.60
N LEU A 49 5.89 -8.92 -1.73
CA LEU A 49 6.99 -9.67 -1.12
C LEU A 49 8.36 -9.25 -1.63
N ALA A 50 8.50 -9.09 -2.95
CA ALA A 50 9.75 -8.67 -3.55
C ALA A 50 10.17 -7.28 -3.04
N VAL A 51 9.24 -6.32 -2.98
CA VAL A 51 9.54 -4.97 -2.50
C VAL A 51 9.90 -4.98 -1.02
N ILE A 52 9.18 -5.72 -0.18
CA ILE A 52 9.52 -5.85 1.26
C ILE A 52 10.93 -6.45 1.40
N ALA A 53 11.24 -7.53 0.68
CA ALA A 53 12.57 -8.14 0.72
C ALA A 53 13.67 -7.17 0.26
N LEU A 54 13.42 -6.40 -0.81
CA LEU A 54 14.33 -5.37 -1.29
C LEU A 54 14.51 -4.22 -0.30
N ASP A 55 13.44 -3.74 0.34
CA ASP A 55 13.49 -2.65 1.32
C ASP A 55 14.34 -3.05 2.53
N HIS A 56 14.20 -4.31 2.97
CA HIS A 56 15.04 -4.89 4.00
C HIS A 56 16.52 -5.02 3.61
N ALA A 57 16.81 -5.28 2.32
CA ALA A 57 18.17 -5.48 1.83
C ALA A 57 18.92 -4.18 1.51
N LEU A 58 18.22 -3.16 0.98
CA LEU A 58 18.87 -2.01 0.33
C LEU A 58 18.41 -0.63 0.83
N VAL A 59 17.49 -0.53 1.80
CA VAL A 59 16.93 0.76 2.29
C VAL A 59 16.51 1.65 1.13
N LEU A 60 15.38 1.34 0.50
CA LEU A 60 14.98 2.02 -0.74
C LEU A 60 14.54 3.47 -0.47
N SER A 61 14.97 4.37 -1.35
CA SER A 61 14.50 5.76 -1.35
C SER A 61 13.02 5.85 -1.73
N SER A 62 12.32 6.87 -1.23
CA SER A 62 10.89 7.08 -1.48
C SER A 62 10.54 7.19 -2.97
N SER A 63 11.44 7.76 -3.78
CA SER A 63 11.27 7.89 -5.23
C SER A 63 11.31 6.53 -5.94
N VAL A 64 12.23 5.64 -5.55
CA VAL A 64 12.35 4.30 -6.17
C VAL A 64 11.11 3.46 -5.84
N ARG A 65 10.60 3.55 -4.61
CA ARG A 65 9.34 2.90 -4.21
C ARG A 65 8.16 3.36 -5.05
N LEU A 66 8.05 4.66 -5.31
CA LEU A 66 6.97 5.22 -6.15
C LEU A 66 7.07 4.72 -7.60
N TRP A 67 8.27 4.68 -8.17
CA TRP A 67 8.50 4.14 -9.51
C TRP A 67 8.18 2.66 -9.61
N LEU A 68 8.55 1.85 -8.61
CA LEU A 68 8.21 0.43 -8.56
C LEU A 68 6.69 0.21 -8.49
N LEU A 69 5.98 1.04 -7.72
CA LEU A 69 4.51 0.96 -7.63
C LEU A 69 3.85 1.29 -8.97
N TRP A 70 4.28 2.36 -9.64
CA TRP A 70 3.78 2.70 -10.97
C TRP A 70 4.10 1.62 -12.01
N LEU A 71 5.30 1.03 -11.96
CA LEU A 71 5.69 -0.07 -12.83
C LEU A 71 4.80 -1.30 -12.62
N ALA A 72 4.52 -1.67 -11.37
CA ALA A 72 3.65 -2.79 -11.04
C ALA A 72 2.20 -2.55 -11.49
N LEU A 73 1.67 -1.34 -11.28
CA LEU A 73 0.35 -0.95 -11.76
C LEU A 73 0.27 -0.97 -13.28
N ALA A 74 1.29 -0.45 -13.98
CA ALA A 74 1.35 -0.46 -15.44
C ALA A 74 1.44 -1.89 -16.00
N ALA A 75 2.24 -2.76 -15.38
CA ALA A 75 2.36 -4.16 -15.76
C ALA A 75 1.04 -4.93 -15.54
N GLY A 76 0.39 -4.75 -14.39
CA GLY A 76 -0.92 -5.35 -14.09
C GLY A 76 -2.02 -4.86 -15.02
N ALA A 77 -2.07 -3.56 -15.30
CA ALA A 77 -3.02 -2.98 -16.25
C ALA A 77 -2.77 -3.48 -17.69
N GLY A 78 -1.51 -3.54 -18.12
CA GLY A 78 -1.13 -4.07 -19.43
C GLY A 78 -1.51 -5.55 -19.59
N TYR A 79 -1.26 -6.36 -18.57
CA TYR A 79 -1.67 -7.77 -18.57
C TYR A 79 -3.20 -7.91 -18.65
N MET A 80 -3.96 -7.17 -17.86
CA MET A 80 -5.43 -7.16 -17.93
C MET A 80 -5.94 -6.73 -19.31
N LEU A 81 -5.29 -5.74 -19.92
CA LEU A 81 -5.66 -5.27 -21.24
C LEU A 81 -5.44 -6.36 -22.30
N VAL A 82 -4.32 -7.08 -22.25
CA VAL A 82 -4.02 -8.17 -23.20
C VAL A 82 -4.82 -9.44 -22.92
N ALA A 83 -5.06 -9.78 -21.65
CA ALA A 83 -5.71 -11.02 -21.24
C ALA A 83 -7.24 -10.94 -21.28
N VAL A 84 -7.83 -9.77 -20.99
CA VAL A 84 -9.29 -9.59 -20.87
C VAL A 84 -9.83 -8.68 -21.97
N VAL A 85 -9.26 -7.49 -22.15
CA VAL A 85 -9.85 -6.46 -23.03
C VAL A 85 -9.65 -6.81 -24.51
N LEU A 86 -8.43 -7.20 -24.90
CA LEU A 86 -8.10 -7.51 -26.29
C LEU A 86 -8.91 -8.70 -26.85
N PRO A 87 -9.09 -9.82 -26.13
CA PRO A 87 -9.94 -10.92 -26.58
C PRO A 87 -11.44 -10.56 -26.54
N SER A 88 -11.86 -9.69 -25.61
CA SER A 88 -13.26 -9.26 -25.49
C SER A 88 -13.72 -8.33 -26.61
N VAL A 89 -12.82 -7.49 -27.13
CA VAL A 89 -13.11 -6.54 -28.21
C VAL A 89 -12.99 -7.21 -29.59
N ARG A 90 -12.13 -8.23 -29.71
CA ARG A 90 -12.09 -9.09 -30.89
C ARG A 90 -13.34 -9.98 -30.90
N ARG A 91 -14.33 -9.64 -31.74
CA ARG A 91 -15.54 -10.46 -31.93
C ARG A 91 -15.13 -11.92 -32.13
N ILE A 92 -15.51 -12.77 -31.19
CA ILE A 92 -15.30 -14.22 -31.28
C ILE A 92 -16.07 -14.68 -32.51
N ASN A 93 -15.35 -15.08 -33.55
CA ASN A 93 -15.96 -15.58 -34.78
C ASN A 93 -16.79 -16.83 -34.38
N GLY A 94 -18.09 -16.88 -34.70
CA GLY A 94 -18.98 -17.98 -34.27
C GLY A 94 -18.45 -19.37 -34.62
N PHE A 95 -17.60 -19.45 -35.64
CA PHE A 95 -16.83 -20.62 -36.04
C PHE A 95 -15.86 -21.14 -34.95
N TYR A 96 -15.23 -20.27 -34.18
CA TYR A 96 -14.35 -20.64 -33.06
C TYR A 96 -15.14 -21.22 -31.87
N ALA A 97 -16.33 -20.65 -31.60
CA ALA A 97 -17.24 -21.19 -30.59
C ALA A 97 -17.73 -22.58 -30.99
N ALA A 98 -18.18 -22.75 -32.24
CA ALA A 98 -18.58 -24.05 -32.78
C ALA A 98 -17.44 -25.08 -32.73
N ARG A 99 -16.23 -24.68 -33.16
CA ARG A 99 -15.03 -25.54 -33.09
C ARG A 99 -14.65 -25.96 -31.67
N THR A 100 -14.79 -25.06 -30.70
CA THR A 100 -14.48 -25.37 -29.29
C THR A 100 -15.50 -26.35 -28.69
N ILE A 101 -16.78 -26.24 -29.06
CA ILE A 101 -17.84 -27.15 -28.61
C ILE A 101 -17.65 -28.55 -29.23
N GLU A 102 -17.39 -28.63 -30.55
CA GLU A 102 -17.25 -29.92 -31.24
C GLU A 102 -15.96 -30.67 -30.91
N GLN A 103 -14.83 -29.96 -30.74
CA GLN A 103 -13.57 -30.62 -30.35
C GLN A 103 -13.65 -31.30 -28.98
N ARG A 104 -14.54 -30.83 -28.10
CA ARG A 104 -14.74 -31.37 -26.75
C ARG A 104 -15.84 -32.44 -26.70
N SER A 105 -16.72 -32.47 -27.69
CA SER A 105 -17.82 -33.43 -27.76
C SER A 105 -17.77 -34.22 -29.08
N PRO A 106 -17.19 -35.44 -29.09
CA PRO A 106 -17.07 -36.30 -30.28
C PRO A 106 -18.42 -36.64 -30.95
N GLN A 107 -19.52 -36.40 -30.23
CA GLN A 107 -20.89 -36.69 -30.63
C GLN A 107 -21.34 -35.82 -31.82
N PHE A 108 -20.81 -34.59 -31.94
CA PHE A 108 -21.22 -33.65 -32.98
C PHE A 108 -20.66 -33.97 -34.37
N LYS A 109 -19.58 -34.77 -34.51
CA LYS A 109 -19.03 -35.22 -35.82
C LYS A 109 -18.97 -34.12 -36.90
N ASN A 110 -18.58 -32.89 -36.56
CA ASN A 110 -18.54 -31.72 -37.45
C ASN A 110 -19.91 -31.21 -37.97
N SER A 111 -21.03 -31.57 -37.35
CA SER A 111 -22.38 -31.18 -37.77
C SER A 111 -22.66 -29.69 -37.57
N LEU A 112 -22.21 -29.10 -36.46
CA LEU A 112 -22.38 -27.70 -36.11
C LEU A 112 -21.43 -26.80 -36.92
N ILE A 113 -20.18 -27.23 -37.13
CA ILE A 113 -19.24 -26.52 -38.03
C ILE A 113 -19.75 -26.55 -39.46
N ASN A 114 -20.17 -27.71 -39.98
CA ASN A 114 -20.71 -27.78 -41.35
C ASN A 114 -21.98 -26.96 -41.48
N PHE A 115 -22.91 -27.01 -40.53
CA PHE A 115 -24.11 -26.18 -40.58
C PHE A 115 -23.78 -24.69 -40.65
N LEU A 116 -22.86 -24.20 -39.80
CA LEU A 116 -22.43 -22.80 -39.80
C LEU A 116 -21.68 -22.39 -41.09
N ASP A 117 -20.94 -23.30 -41.71
CA ASP A 117 -20.23 -23.06 -42.98
C ASP A 117 -21.21 -23.03 -44.16
N LEU A 118 -22.11 -24.02 -44.24
CA LEU A 118 -23.13 -24.13 -45.30
C LEU A 118 -24.21 -23.05 -45.18
N ARG A 119 -24.56 -22.58 -43.98
CA ARG A 119 -25.49 -21.44 -43.77
C ARG A 119 -24.98 -20.15 -44.40
N ARG A 120 -23.65 -19.96 -44.49
CA ARG A 120 -23.05 -18.80 -45.17
C ARG A 120 -23.06 -18.92 -46.70
N ARG A 121 -23.35 -20.12 -47.23
CA ARG A 121 -23.42 -20.42 -48.68
C ARG A 121 -24.73 -21.15 -49.02
N PRO A 122 -25.88 -20.51 -48.81
CA PRO A 122 -27.18 -21.14 -49.03
C PRO A 122 -27.40 -21.57 -50.49
N ASP A 123 -26.66 -20.97 -51.44
CA ASP A 123 -26.77 -21.25 -52.87
C ASP A 123 -26.07 -22.55 -53.31
N GLU A 124 -25.19 -23.12 -52.49
CA GLU A 124 -24.39 -24.31 -52.83
C GLU A 124 -25.09 -25.64 -52.48
N VAL A 125 -26.25 -25.60 -51.79
CA VAL A 125 -26.84 -26.79 -51.14
C VAL A 125 -28.36 -26.80 -51.22
N PRO A 126 -29.01 -27.95 -51.50
CA PRO A 126 -30.46 -28.05 -51.47
C PRO A 126 -31.04 -27.72 -50.08
N PRO A 127 -32.16 -26.97 -49.99
CA PRO A 127 -32.71 -26.49 -48.72
C PRO A 127 -33.10 -27.61 -47.75
N GLY A 128 -33.49 -28.79 -48.26
CA GLY A 128 -33.79 -29.96 -47.42
C GLY A 128 -32.56 -30.56 -46.71
N VAL A 129 -31.36 -30.39 -47.27
CA VAL A 129 -30.10 -30.87 -46.65
C VAL A 129 -29.68 -29.94 -45.51
N LEU A 130 -29.85 -28.62 -45.70
CA LEU A 130 -29.64 -27.61 -44.66
C LEU A 130 -30.58 -27.83 -43.46
N ALA A 131 -31.87 -28.05 -43.71
CA ALA A 131 -32.86 -28.31 -42.65
C ALA A 131 -32.60 -29.63 -41.88
N ALA A 132 -32.03 -30.64 -42.55
CA ALA A 132 -31.63 -31.90 -41.90
C ALA A 132 -30.38 -31.72 -41.03
N LEU A 133 -29.40 -30.93 -41.49
CA LEU A 133 -28.20 -30.55 -40.72
C LEU A 133 -28.56 -29.69 -39.49
N GLU A 134 -29.52 -28.78 -39.64
CA GLU A 134 -30.06 -27.95 -38.56
C GLU A 134 -30.73 -28.80 -37.48
N ASN A 135 -31.70 -29.65 -37.85
CA ASN A 135 -32.37 -30.56 -36.91
C ASN A 135 -31.39 -31.48 -36.19
N ARG A 136 -30.36 -31.97 -36.90
CA ARG A 136 -29.27 -32.76 -36.33
C ARG A 136 -28.51 -31.95 -35.28
N ALA A 137 -28.10 -30.73 -35.60
CA ALA A 137 -27.37 -29.84 -34.71
C ALA A 137 -28.18 -29.51 -33.45
N VAL A 138 -29.49 -29.21 -33.56
CA VAL A 138 -30.39 -28.97 -32.43
C VAL A 138 -30.53 -30.20 -31.54
N THR A 139 -30.68 -31.39 -32.14
CA THR A 139 -30.81 -32.65 -31.40
C THR A 139 -29.53 -32.98 -30.65
N ASP A 140 -28.37 -32.74 -31.24
CA ASP A 140 -27.08 -32.97 -30.60
C ASP A 140 -26.81 -31.90 -29.51
N LEU A 141 -27.19 -30.64 -29.73
CA LEU A 141 -27.09 -29.53 -28.75
C LEU A 141 -27.99 -29.74 -27.52
N SER A 142 -29.20 -30.25 -27.70
CA SER A 142 -30.15 -30.51 -26.60
C SER A 142 -29.71 -31.67 -25.69
N ARG A 143 -28.84 -32.56 -26.17
CA ARG A 143 -28.29 -33.69 -25.41
C ARG A 143 -27.05 -33.33 -24.60
N VAL A 144 -26.35 -32.26 -24.97
CA VAL A 144 -25.13 -31.82 -24.29
C VAL A 144 -25.50 -30.79 -23.22
N ARG A 145 -25.47 -31.22 -21.95
CA ARG A 145 -25.41 -30.28 -20.83
C ARG A 145 -24.05 -29.57 -20.90
N VAL A 146 -24.08 -28.29 -21.29
CA VAL A 146 -22.91 -27.40 -21.41
C VAL A 146 -22.16 -27.24 -20.07
N GLU A 147 -22.75 -27.74 -18.98
CA GLU A 147 -22.28 -27.69 -17.60
C GLU A 147 -20.99 -28.47 -17.29
N GLU A 148 -20.58 -29.50 -18.05
CA GLU A 148 -19.65 -30.52 -17.50
C GLU A 148 -18.20 -30.53 -18.04
N GLN A 149 -17.80 -29.62 -18.92
CA GLN A 149 -16.42 -29.62 -19.47
C GLN A 149 -15.79 -28.23 -19.59
N ILE A 150 -15.82 -27.49 -18.49
CA ILE A 150 -14.98 -26.30 -18.32
C ILE A 150 -13.71 -26.74 -17.60
N ASN A 151 -12.57 -26.63 -18.28
CA ASN A 151 -11.23 -26.93 -17.77
C ASN A 151 -10.96 -26.16 -16.46
N GLN A 152 -11.24 -26.82 -15.33
CA GLN A 152 -10.89 -26.32 -14.01
C GLN A 152 -9.38 -26.34 -13.79
N ASP A 153 -8.61 -27.13 -14.55
CA ASP A 153 -7.16 -27.31 -14.38
C ASP A 153 -6.37 -25.99 -14.37
N ARG A 154 -6.68 -25.05 -15.27
CA ARG A 154 -6.00 -23.74 -15.29
C ARG A 154 -6.38 -22.87 -14.09
N LEU A 155 -7.64 -22.91 -13.68
CA LEU A 155 -8.13 -22.19 -12.51
C LEU A 155 -7.51 -22.77 -11.23
N MET A 156 -7.41 -24.09 -11.15
CA MET A 156 -6.81 -24.83 -10.05
C MET A 156 -5.31 -24.57 -9.94
N GLN A 157 -4.57 -24.59 -11.05
CA GLN A 157 -3.15 -24.22 -11.08
C GLN A 157 -2.90 -22.77 -10.64
N SER A 158 -3.73 -21.82 -11.10
CA SER A 158 -3.64 -20.43 -10.63
C SER A 158 -4.00 -20.30 -9.15
N GLY A 159 -4.97 -21.09 -8.66
CA GLY A 159 -5.33 -21.16 -7.25
C GLY A 159 -4.22 -21.70 -6.37
N TYR A 160 -3.52 -22.76 -6.81
CA TYR A 160 -2.33 -23.26 -6.13
C TYR A 160 -1.18 -22.25 -6.12
N GLY A 161 -1.00 -21.49 -7.22
CA GLY A 161 -0.03 -20.39 -7.28
C GLY A 161 -0.33 -19.28 -6.26
N LEU A 162 -1.60 -18.88 -6.14
CA LEU A 162 -2.05 -17.92 -5.14
C LEU A 162 -1.83 -18.45 -3.71
N ALA A 163 -2.24 -19.69 -3.45
CA ALA A 163 -2.06 -20.31 -2.14
C ALA A 163 -0.58 -20.42 -1.76
N ALA A 164 0.29 -20.81 -2.69
CA ALA A 164 1.73 -20.87 -2.48
C ALA A 164 2.33 -19.48 -2.18
N ALA A 165 1.89 -18.44 -2.90
CA ALA A 165 2.33 -17.06 -2.63
C ALA A 165 1.88 -16.57 -1.24
N VAL A 166 0.66 -16.89 -0.83
CA VAL A 166 0.14 -16.58 0.51
C VAL A 166 0.94 -17.33 1.59
N VAL A 167 1.18 -18.62 1.41
CA VAL A 167 1.98 -19.42 2.35
C VAL A 167 3.41 -18.91 2.45
N ALA A 168 4.05 -18.56 1.33
CA ALA A 168 5.37 -17.94 1.32
C ALA A 168 5.38 -16.60 2.06
N THR A 169 4.31 -15.80 1.91
CA THR A 169 4.13 -14.54 2.66
C THR A 169 4.04 -14.80 4.15
N CYS A 170 3.19 -15.73 4.58
CA CYS A 170 3.05 -16.09 5.99
C CYS A 170 4.36 -16.63 6.58
N LEU A 171 5.11 -17.45 5.84
CA LEU A 171 6.41 -17.95 6.26
C LEU A 171 7.44 -16.82 6.39
N ALA A 172 7.52 -15.91 5.42
CA ALA A 172 8.41 -14.76 5.50
C ALA A 172 8.06 -13.86 6.71
N VAL A 173 6.77 -13.67 6.97
CA VAL A 173 6.28 -12.92 8.14
C VAL A 173 6.69 -13.61 9.44
N LEU A 174 6.48 -14.92 9.52
CA LEU A 174 6.80 -15.75 10.70
C LEU A 174 8.31 -15.78 10.98
N VAL A 175 9.13 -15.98 9.95
CA VAL A 175 10.60 -15.99 10.06
C VAL A 175 11.12 -14.63 10.52
N ASN A 176 10.59 -13.53 9.97
CA ASN A 176 10.95 -12.20 10.42
C ASN A 176 10.56 -12.01 11.89
N ALA A 177 9.31 -12.32 12.27
CA ALA A 177 8.86 -12.23 13.66
C ALA A 177 9.67 -13.07 14.66
N LEU A 178 10.20 -14.23 14.23
CA LEU A 178 11.02 -15.11 15.07
C LEU A 178 12.49 -14.68 15.19
N PHE A 179 13.08 -14.11 14.13
CA PHE A 179 14.53 -13.88 14.06
C PHE A 179 14.92 -12.40 14.07
N MET A 180 14.02 -11.48 13.72
CA MET A 180 14.35 -10.10 13.42
C MET A 180 13.20 -9.23 13.94
N HIS A 181 13.40 -8.50 15.04
CA HIS A 181 12.40 -7.65 15.71
C HIS A 181 11.97 -6.42 14.88
N ARG A 182 11.87 -6.53 13.55
CA ARG A 182 11.47 -5.46 12.64
C ARG A 182 9.98 -5.59 12.33
N SER A 183 9.24 -4.49 12.51
CA SER A 183 7.82 -4.40 12.22
C SER A 183 7.55 -4.52 10.71
N LEU A 184 6.97 -5.65 10.33
CA LEU A 184 6.47 -5.88 8.96
C LEU A 184 5.29 -4.97 8.63
N VAL A 185 4.52 -4.55 9.64
CA VAL A 185 3.38 -3.65 9.50
C VAL A 185 3.86 -2.28 9.01
N ASP A 186 4.99 -1.78 9.51
CA ASP A 186 5.56 -0.50 9.06
C ASP A 186 6.11 -0.61 7.64
N SER A 187 6.69 -1.76 7.29
CA SER A 187 7.13 -2.04 5.91
C SER A 187 5.94 -2.12 4.95
N LEU A 188 4.83 -2.75 5.35
CA LEU A 188 3.60 -2.83 4.56
C LEU A 188 2.94 -1.44 4.41
N GLY A 189 2.85 -0.67 5.51
CA GLY A 189 2.37 0.71 5.50
C GLY A 189 3.21 1.59 4.58
N ARG A 190 4.53 1.40 4.57
CA ARG A 190 5.47 2.11 3.71
C ARG A 190 5.33 1.74 2.22
N VAL A 191 4.95 0.52 1.90
CA VAL A 191 4.68 0.08 0.52
C VAL A 191 3.30 0.57 0.03
N LEU A 192 2.28 0.56 0.89
CA LEU A 192 0.93 1.02 0.56
C LEU A 192 0.81 2.55 0.52
N LEU A 193 1.56 3.25 1.37
CA LEU A 193 1.57 4.71 1.47
C LEU A 193 3.00 5.25 1.26
N PRO A 194 3.45 5.37 0.00
CA PRO A 194 4.82 5.74 -0.30
C PRO A 194 5.24 7.11 0.24
N THR A 195 4.28 8.03 0.39
CA THR A 195 4.48 9.42 0.81
C THR A 195 4.38 9.63 2.32
N ALA A 196 3.98 8.62 3.10
CA ALA A 196 3.96 8.73 4.55
C ALA A 196 5.41 8.73 5.08
N GLY A 197 5.72 9.67 5.97
CA GLY A 197 7.03 9.84 6.62
C GLY A 197 7.37 8.74 7.64
N ILE A 198 7.03 7.49 7.34
CA ILE A 198 7.29 6.33 8.20
C ILE A 198 8.79 6.05 8.17
N ALA A 199 9.44 6.13 9.34
CA ALA A 199 10.86 5.87 9.49
C ALA A 199 11.23 4.44 9.04
N PRO A 200 12.45 4.21 8.50
CA PRO A 200 12.88 2.86 8.11
C PRO A 200 12.87 1.92 9.33
N PRO A 201 12.53 0.63 9.16
CA PRO A 201 12.64 -0.34 10.25
C PRO A 201 14.11 -0.60 10.57
N THR A 202 14.65 0.15 11.52
CA THR A 202 16.02 0.03 12.04
C THR A 202 16.08 -1.00 13.16
N LYS A 203 17.25 -1.63 13.38
CA LYS A 203 17.46 -2.60 14.47
C LYS A 203 17.46 -1.91 15.83
N THR A 204 17.96 -0.69 15.87
CA THR A 204 17.86 0.22 17.01
C THR A 204 16.63 1.10 16.81
N GLN A 205 15.80 1.26 17.82
CA GLN A 205 14.71 2.24 17.83
C GLN A 205 14.97 3.24 18.94
N ILE A 206 14.92 4.53 18.61
CA ILE A 206 15.04 5.62 19.58
C ILE A 206 13.64 6.21 19.73
N SER A 207 12.98 5.88 20.84
CA SER A 207 11.62 6.31 21.21
C SER A 207 11.69 7.38 22.32
N GLU A 208 10.56 8.10 22.50
CA GLU A 208 10.40 9.07 23.60
C GLU A 208 11.54 10.11 23.73
N VAL A 209 11.86 10.79 22.63
CA VAL A 209 12.81 11.91 22.67
C VAL A 209 12.15 13.09 23.40
N VAL A 210 12.59 13.34 24.63
CA VAL A 210 12.06 14.39 25.49
C VAL A 210 13.16 15.38 25.84
N ALA A 211 12.89 16.66 25.66
CA ALA A 211 13.74 17.75 26.15
C ALA A 211 13.20 18.28 27.48
N TRP A 212 14.11 18.60 28.39
CA TRP A 212 13.85 19.16 29.71
C TRP A 212 14.66 20.43 29.86
N HIS A 213 14.11 21.46 30.50
CA HIS A 213 14.85 22.68 30.85
C HIS A 213 14.82 22.91 32.36
N GLN A 214 15.87 23.53 32.88
CA GLN A 214 16.04 23.79 34.29
C GLN A 214 15.48 25.17 34.66
N VAL A 215 14.43 25.21 35.50
CA VAL A 215 13.83 26.42 36.05
C VAL A 215 14.09 26.44 37.56
N GLY A 216 15.11 27.19 37.99
CA GLY A 216 15.61 27.12 39.37
C GLY A 216 16.15 25.72 39.70
N ASP A 217 15.62 25.10 40.76
CA ASP A 217 16.01 23.74 41.18
C ASP A 217 15.16 22.62 40.56
N GLN A 218 14.20 22.96 39.69
CA GLN A 218 13.27 22.00 39.10
C GLN A 218 13.47 21.82 37.59
N TRP A 219 13.33 20.59 37.13
CA TRP A 219 13.29 20.25 35.71
C TRP A 219 11.85 20.29 35.19
N ARG A 220 11.62 20.98 34.07
CA ARG A 220 10.33 21.03 33.38
C ARG A 220 10.48 20.47 31.98
N GLN A 221 9.48 19.74 31.52
CA GLN A 221 9.45 19.19 30.16
C GLN A 221 9.18 20.31 29.16
N VAL A 222 10.02 20.39 28.13
CA VAL A 222 9.78 21.27 26.97
C VAL A 222 8.72 20.59 26.10
N LYS A 223 7.56 21.22 25.98
CA LYS A 223 6.46 20.70 25.15
C LYS A 223 6.78 20.89 23.67
N SER A 224 6.46 19.86 22.88
CA SER A 224 6.66 19.82 21.42
C SER A 224 5.73 20.81 20.69
N ASP A 225 6.12 21.15 19.45
CA ASP A 225 5.61 22.21 18.55
C ASP A 225 4.07 22.22 18.27
N ASP A 226 3.33 21.22 18.74
CA ASP A 226 1.89 21.04 18.47
C ASP A 226 0.98 21.59 19.60
N ASP A 227 1.54 21.98 20.73
CA ASP A 227 0.82 22.55 21.87
C ASP A 227 0.90 24.10 21.83
N ALA A 228 -0.24 24.78 22.03
CA ALA A 228 -0.36 26.25 21.95
C ALA A 228 0.54 27.03 22.94
N ASP A 229 1.14 26.32 23.90
CA ASP A 229 2.10 26.82 24.87
C ASP A 229 3.50 26.35 24.44
N LYS A 230 4.05 27.04 23.44
CA LYS A 230 5.35 26.71 22.82
C LYS A 230 6.41 26.49 23.91
N GLY A 231 7.09 25.35 23.87
CA GLY A 231 8.22 25.02 24.73
C GLY A 231 9.37 26.01 24.55
N ARG A 232 9.28 27.16 25.22
CA ARG A 232 10.28 28.23 25.23
C ARG A 232 11.24 27.97 26.38
N VAL A 233 12.50 27.80 26.04
CA VAL A 233 13.60 27.73 27.02
C VAL A 233 14.13 29.14 27.21
N VAL A 234 14.47 29.53 28.45
CA VAL A 234 15.07 30.84 28.69
C VAL A 234 16.57 30.76 28.39
N ALA A 235 17.12 31.81 27.78
CA ALA A 235 18.55 31.86 27.49
C ALA A 235 19.38 31.67 28.77
N SER A 236 20.49 30.95 28.63
CA SER A 236 21.39 30.54 29.70
C SER A 236 20.87 29.45 30.65
N GLU A 237 19.69 28.86 30.38
CA GLU A 237 19.26 27.65 31.08
C GLU A 237 19.99 26.40 30.55
N THR A 238 20.10 25.39 31.41
CA THR A 238 20.60 24.06 31.03
C THR A 238 19.45 23.24 30.44
N VAL A 239 19.68 22.66 29.26
CA VAL A 239 18.73 21.76 28.60
C VAL A 239 19.23 20.33 28.71
N LYS A 240 18.40 19.43 29.21
CA LYS A 240 18.66 17.99 29.24
C LYS A 240 17.81 17.31 28.18
N ILE A 241 18.45 16.53 27.32
CA ILE A 241 17.77 15.73 26.30
C ILE A 241 17.84 14.27 26.75
N SER A 242 16.69 13.61 26.80
CA SER A 242 16.57 12.20 27.14
C SER A 242 15.91 11.41 26.02
N ALA A 243 16.35 10.18 25.78
CA ALA A 243 15.70 9.27 24.84
C ALA A 243 15.76 7.83 25.33
N VAL A 244 14.70 7.07 25.05
CA VAL A 244 14.63 5.64 25.33
C VAL A 244 15.10 4.90 24.09
N VAL A 245 15.95 3.88 24.27
CA VAL A 245 16.48 3.08 23.16
C VAL A 245 15.99 1.66 23.30
N GLU A 246 15.25 1.19 22.30
CA GLU A 246 14.64 -0.13 22.24
C GLU A 246 15.25 -0.97 21.11
N GLY A 247 15.13 -2.30 21.22
CA GLY A 247 15.66 -3.25 20.24
C GLY A 247 17.15 -3.55 20.46
N LEU A 248 17.97 -3.34 19.42
CA LEU A 248 19.43 -3.50 19.53
C LEU A 248 20.05 -2.24 20.14
N VAL A 249 20.44 -2.30 21.40
CA VAL A 249 21.10 -1.19 22.11
C VAL A 249 22.46 -0.92 21.46
N PRO A 250 22.71 0.30 20.93
CA PRO A 250 23.96 0.66 20.28
C PRO A 250 25.05 0.98 21.32
N ASP A 251 26.32 0.87 20.92
CA ASP A 251 27.45 1.19 21.80
C ASP A 251 27.51 2.68 22.18
N ARG A 252 26.98 3.55 21.32
CA ARG A 252 26.90 5.00 21.53
C ARG A 252 25.65 5.59 20.86
N VAL A 253 25.09 6.61 21.50
CA VAL A 253 24.06 7.47 20.93
C VAL A 253 24.63 8.89 20.92
N THR A 254 24.61 9.55 19.76
CA THR A 254 25.20 10.87 19.56
C THR A 254 24.09 11.87 19.29
N LEU A 255 24.10 12.97 20.05
CA LEU A 255 23.30 14.16 19.79
C LEU A 255 24.01 15.02 18.76
N HIS A 256 23.28 15.35 17.69
CA HIS A 256 23.67 16.37 16.74
C HIS A 256 22.77 17.59 16.93
N TRP A 257 23.35 18.77 17.13
CA TRP A 257 22.58 20.01 17.21
C TRP A 257 23.23 21.16 16.43
N SER A 258 22.40 22.07 15.93
CA SER A 258 22.79 23.19 15.08
C SER A 258 22.03 24.46 15.48
N ASP A 259 22.76 25.57 15.68
CA ASP A 259 22.22 26.90 15.97
C ASP A 259 22.22 27.84 14.75
N ASP A 260 22.57 27.33 13.57
CA ASP A 260 22.73 28.08 12.32
C ASP A 260 21.83 27.57 11.19
N GLY A 261 20.71 26.91 11.55
CA GLY A 261 19.74 26.38 10.59
C GLY A 261 20.25 25.18 9.79
N GLY A 262 21.17 24.41 10.35
CA GLY A 262 21.66 23.14 9.79
C GLY A 262 22.92 23.24 8.95
N SER A 263 23.63 24.38 8.97
CA SER A 263 24.89 24.54 8.21
C SER A 263 26.07 23.89 8.92
N PHE A 264 26.09 23.94 10.25
CA PHE A 264 27.07 23.27 11.09
C PHE A 264 26.38 22.48 12.20
N TRP A 265 26.71 21.19 12.29
CA TRP A 265 26.21 20.29 13.32
C TRP A 265 27.31 19.99 14.33
N ARG A 266 27.05 20.32 15.59
CA ARG A 266 27.88 19.93 16.73
C ARG A 266 27.44 18.56 17.23
N GLU A 267 28.39 17.78 17.71
CA GLU A 267 28.19 16.39 18.14
C GLU A 267 28.55 16.22 19.61
N LYS A 268 27.71 15.49 20.35
CA LYS A 268 27.98 15.13 21.75
C LYS A 268 27.33 13.80 22.05
N ASP A 269 28.12 12.88 22.59
CA ASP A 269 27.61 11.56 22.98
C ASP A 269 26.73 11.66 24.23
N LEU A 270 25.64 10.89 24.23
CA LEU A 270 24.77 10.71 25.38
C LEU A 270 25.45 9.77 26.38
N THR A 271 25.17 10.02 27.66
CA THR A 271 25.61 9.16 28.75
C THR A 271 24.90 7.82 28.64
N THR A 272 25.69 6.73 28.58
CA THR A 272 25.17 5.37 28.58
C THR A 272 24.45 5.09 29.90
N PRO A 273 23.20 4.60 29.87
CA PRO A 273 22.45 4.26 31.07
C PRO A 273 23.06 3.04 31.77
N GLU A 274 22.99 3.03 33.11
CA GLU A 274 23.48 1.89 33.91
C GLU A 274 22.56 0.65 33.78
N ARG A 275 21.28 0.86 33.48
CA ARG A 275 20.30 -0.22 33.24
C ARG A 275 19.77 -0.16 31.82
N GLN A 276 19.46 -1.32 31.27
CA GLN A 276 19.04 -1.51 29.87
C GLN A 276 17.77 -0.73 29.46
N PHE A 277 16.96 -0.27 30.41
CA PHE A 277 15.72 0.48 30.17
C PHE A 277 15.75 1.91 30.69
N ASP A 278 16.87 2.36 31.26
CA ASP A 278 16.97 3.75 31.69
C ASP A 278 17.22 4.64 30.45
N PRO A 279 16.64 5.85 30.42
CA PRO A 279 16.79 6.74 29.28
C PRO A 279 18.24 7.20 29.16
N TRP A 280 18.75 7.24 27.94
CA TRP A 280 20.01 7.88 27.60
C TRP A 280 19.85 9.38 27.78
N GLN A 281 20.85 10.05 28.36
CA GLN A 281 20.74 11.47 28.71
C GLN A 281 21.97 12.28 28.29
N VAL A 282 21.74 13.52 27.91
CA VAL A 282 22.81 14.51 27.68
C VAL A 282 22.35 15.88 28.18
N GLU A 283 23.26 16.59 28.84
CA GLU A 283 23.03 17.96 29.28
C GLU A 283 23.80 18.94 28.38
N LEU A 284 23.08 19.96 27.90
CA LEU A 284 23.59 21.11 27.18
C LEU A 284 23.53 22.32 28.13
N PRO A 285 24.66 22.69 28.75
CA PRO A 285 24.71 23.83 29.64
C PRO A 285 24.63 25.13 28.85
N LEU A 286 24.00 26.15 29.45
CA LEU A 286 24.04 27.55 29.00
C LEU A 286 23.61 27.74 27.53
N VAL A 287 22.39 27.34 27.19
CA VAL A 287 21.89 27.51 25.82
C VAL A 287 21.48 28.96 25.57
N GLU A 288 22.13 29.63 24.62
CA GLU A 288 21.84 31.04 24.29
C GLU A 288 20.96 31.25 23.05
N LYS A 289 20.99 30.30 22.11
CA LYS A 289 20.33 30.44 20.80
C LYS A 289 19.36 29.30 20.54
N THR A 290 18.31 29.62 19.79
CA THR A 290 17.40 28.60 19.21
C THR A 290 18.22 27.63 18.37
N PHE A 291 17.97 26.33 18.55
CA PHE A 291 18.73 25.29 17.86
C PHE A 291 17.84 24.13 17.44
N ASP A 292 18.24 23.48 16.36
CA ASP A 292 17.65 22.23 15.87
C ASP A 292 18.53 21.06 16.31
N TYR A 293 17.92 19.94 16.67
CA TYR A 293 18.64 18.76 17.11
C TYR A 293 18.03 17.45 16.59
N TYR A 294 18.87 16.44 16.44
CA TYR A 294 18.47 15.05 16.23
C TYR A 294 19.47 14.11 16.89
N LEU A 295 19.00 12.91 17.24
CA LEU A 295 19.79 11.82 17.79
C LEU A 295 20.11 10.78 16.72
N VAL A 296 21.33 10.24 16.78
CA VAL A 296 21.81 9.11 15.97
C VAL A 296 22.32 8.01 16.90
N GLY A 297 21.84 6.80 16.71
CA GLY A 297 22.29 5.63 17.47
C GLY A 297 22.26 4.38 16.61
N GLY A 298 23.41 3.75 16.41
CA GLY A 298 23.53 2.57 15.55
C GLY A 298 23.06 2.84 14.12
N ASP A 299 21.97 2.18 13.72
CA ASP A 299 21.33 2.35 12.41
C ASP A 299 20.13 3.31 12.42
N CYS A 300 19.79 3.89 13.57
CA CYS A 300 18.63 4.78 13.76
C CYS A 300 19.02 6.26 13.76
N ARG A 301 18.23 7.07 13.03
CA ARG A 301 18.25 8.53 13.09
C ARG A 301 16.84 9.05 13.37
N THR A 302 16.71 9.88 14.39
CA THR A 302 15.43 10.50 14.79
C THR A 302 15.05 11.67 13.88
N GLN A 303 13.80 12.11 13.98
CA GLN A 303 13.35 13.35 13.32
C GLN A 303 14.06 14.56 13.91
N THR A 304 14.13 15.65 13.13
CA THR A 304 14.73 16.90 13.61
C THR A 304 13.73 17.64 14.48
N HIS A 305 14.13 17.95 15.70
CA HIS A 305 13.35 18.70 16.69
C HIS A 305 13.94 20.10 16.84
N ARG A 306 13.09 21.10 17.13
CA ARG A 306 13.51 22.49 17.30
C ARG A 306 13.22 22.97 18.71
N ILE A 307 14.18 23.65 19.34
CA ILE A 307 14.01 24.29 20.65
C ILE A 307 14.11 25.80 20.48
N GLU A 308 13.00 26.51 20.73
CA GLU A 308 12.96 27.98 20.75
C GLU A 308 13.57 28.49 22.07
N VAL A 309 14.65 29.27 21.96
CA VAL A 309 15.26 29.94 23.11
C VAL A 309 14.84 31.41 23.11
N THR A 310 14.33 31.87 24.24
CA THR A 310 13.85 33.24 24.46
C THR A 310 14.75 33.98 25.45
N VAL A 311 14.90 35.28 25.26
CA VAL A 311 15.66 36.10 26.21
C VAL A 311 14.91 36.20 27.54
N PRO A 312 15.63 36.18 28.68
CA PRO A 312 15.00 36.40 29.97
C PRO A 312 14.32 37.78 29.99
N PRO A 313 13.16 37.90 30.65
CA PRO A 313 12.53 39.19 30.83
C PRO A 313 13.47 40.09 31.64
N MET A 314 13.76 41.27 31.10
CA MET A 314 14.56 42.29 31.77
C MET A 314 13.62 43.37 32.30
N VAL A 315 13.86 43.84 33.53
CA VAL A 315 13.15 45.00 34.07
C VAL A 315 13.55 46.22 33.24
N THR A 316 12.61 46.75 32.45
CA THR A 316 12.84 47.91 31.58
C THR A 316 12.64 49.24 32.31
N ALA A 317 11.76 49.28 33.29
CA ALA A 317 11.48 50.43 34.13
C ALA A 317 11.03 49.96 35.53
N LEU A 318 11.31 50.76 36.55
CA LEU A 318 10.86 50.52 37.92
C LEU A 318 10.04 51.72 38.38
N GLU A 319 8.71 51.58 38.39
CA GLU A 319 7.84 52.63 38.90
C GLU A 319 7.61 52.44 40.40
N LEU A 320 7.89 53.48 41.18
CA LEU A 320 7.64 53.46 42.61
C LEU A 320 6.37 54.27 42.91
N VAL A 321 5.31 53.56 43.28
CA VAL A 321 4.03 54.16 43.69
C VAL A 321 4.02 54.31 45.20
N TYR A 322 4.13 55.55 45.67
CA TYR A 322 3.96 55.91 47.06
C TYR A 322 2.47 56.08 47.36
N LYS A 323 1.93 55.13 48.13
CA LYS A 323 0.58 55.24 48.72
C LYS A 323 0.71 55.80 50.13
N TYR A 324 0.34 57.06 50.30
CA TYR A 324 0.39 57.69 51.61
C TYR A 324 -0.86 57.34 52.42
N PRO A 325 -0.74 57.08 53.74
CA PRO A 325 -1.91 56.85 54.58
C PRO A 325 -2.88 58.03 54.58
N ASP A 326 -4.19 57.78 54.67
CA ASP A 326 -5.25 58.79 54.54
C ASP A 326 -5.08 60.01 55.45
N TYR A 327 -4.53 59.82 56.67
CA TYR A 327 -4.31 60.89 57.64
C TYR A 327 -3.24 61.91 57.22
N THR A 328 -2.41 61.57 56.22
CA THR A 328 -1.39 62.48 55.70
C THR A 328 -1.94 63.49 54.70
N HIS A 329 -3.14 63.25 54.16
CA HIS A 329 -3.79 64.06 53.12
C HIS A 329 -2.91 64.31 51.87
N LEU A 330 -1.90 63.47 51.62
CA LEU A 330 -1.06 63.53 50.43
C LEU A 330 -1.65 62.61 49.34
N ALA A 331 -1.63 63.08 48.09
CA ALA A 331 -2.02 62.27 46.95
C ALA A 331 -0.95 61.22 46.64
N ASP A 332 -1.38 60.08 46.10
CA ASP A 332 -0.46 59.04 45.62
C ASP A 332 0.54 59.64 44.63
N TYR A 333 1.83 59.34 44.83
CA TYR A 333 2.93 59.86 44.03
C TYR A 333 3.63 58.71 43.32
N THR A 334 3.74 58.78 41.98
CA THR A 334 4.51 57.82 41.19
C THR A 334 5.83 58.46 40.76
N SER A 335 6.94 57.89 41.23
CA SER A 335 8.28 58.20 40.73
C SER A 335 8.64 57.22 39.62
N GLN A 336 9.16 57.73 38.49
CA GLN A 336 9.73 56.95 37.40
C GLN A 336 11.22 56.72 37.58
#